data_AF-A0A7X8FBJ7-F1
#
_entry.id   AF-A0A7X8FBJ7-F1
#
_cell.length_a   1.000
_cell.length_b   1.000
_cell.length_c   1.000
_cell.angle_alpha   90.00
_cell.angle_beta   90.00
_cell.angle_gamma   90.00
#
_symmetry.space_group_name_H-M   'P 1'
#
loop_
_entity.id
_entity.type
_entity.pdbx_description
1 polymer ?
#
loop_
_entity_poly.entity_id
_entity_poly.type
_entity_poly.pdbx_seq_one_letter_code
_entity_poly.pdbx_strand_id
1 'polypeptide(L)'
;RPGPATGASTYTAQEDLFFALHQGHGEFGRVVASPDSNNRALSLSAELLALAWELQIPTILLTEKHLSEGMADIGMNHPELPEAKELPGTAGASYQRYAATPNGVSPLVFPGHKCAPDTVVKWTTLEHLENGVRSDAAADIKAMKDKRGLKTKAIQEACSQYQATAEYGEGELLVFAYVSTVLELREAQKYSNRSFKIIAPIYLEPFPYAELEQYRGKEVVVVEHSQSGLFAQFLKIKLDVQVKHLINKYDGRAFDPLELAKQIEELQDA
;
A
#
# COMPACT_ATOMS: atom_id res chain seq x y z
N ARG A 1 -0.71 -9.34 11.70
CA ARG A 1 -0.90 -10.23 12.88
C ARG A 1 0.46 -10.38 13.57
N PRO A 2 0.55 -10.63 14.88
CA PRO A 2 1.84 -10.80 15.56
C PRO A 2 2.61 -11.98 14.98
N GLY A 3 3.85 -11.74 14.60
CA GLY A 3 4.85 -12.74 14.27
C GLY A 3 5.78 -13.03 15.48
N PRO A 4 6.98 -13.59 15.22
CA PRO A 4 7.39 -14.27 13.99
C PRO A 4 6.77 -15.68 13.86
N ALA A 5 6.88 -16.27 12.67
CA ALA A 5 6.39 -17.61 12.34
C ALA A 5 4.88 -17.80 12.63
N THR A 6 4.51 -18.77 13.46
CA THR A 6 3.09 -18.96 13.86
C THR A 6 2.58 -17.73 14.61
N GLY A 7 3.46 -17.13 15.42
CA GLY A 7 3.17 -15.96 16.25
C GLY A 7 1.90 -16.14 17.06
N ALA A 8 1.12 -15.07 17.16
CA ALA A 8 -0.19 -15.09 17.79
C ALA A 8 -1.27 -14.90 16.72
N SER A 9 -1.77 -16.02 16.18
CA SER A 9 -2.64 -16.03 15.00
C SER A 9 -3.96 -15.27 15.19
N THR A 10 -4.44 -15.16 16.43
CA THR A 10 -5.73 -14.55 16.76
C THR A 10 -5.65 -13.08 17.19
N TYR A 11 -4.48 -12.43 17.09
CA TYR A 11 -4.25 -11.07 17.59
C TYR A 11 -3.74 -10.08 16.51
N THR A 12 -3.68 -8.78 16.86
CA THR A 12 -3.32 -7.69 15.92
C THR A 12 -1.87 -7.23 16.07
N ALA A 13 -1.24 -6.79 14.97
CA ALA A 13 0.11 -6.20 14.97
C ALA A 13 0.42 -5.55 13.61
N GLN A 14 1.37 -4.61 13.62
CA GLN A 14 1.92 -3.85 12.48
C GLN A 14 3.39 -4.20 12.20
N GLU A 15 3.75 -5.47 12.38
CA GLU A 15 5.15 -5.94 12.31
C GLU A 15 5.65 -6.23 10.88
N ASP A 16 4.74 -6.29 9.89
CA ASP A 16 5.06 -6.73 8.53
C ASP A 16 5.26 -5.57 7.53
N LEU A 17 5.34 -4.32 7.97
CA LEU A 17 5.41 -3.14 7.09
C LEU A 17 6.55 -3.22 6.07
N PHE A 18 7.79 -3.40 6.54
CA PHE A 18 8.94 -3.50 5.62
C PHE A 18 8.94 -4.78 4.81
N PHE A 19 8.32 -5.85 5.32
CA PHE A 19 8.15 -7.06 4.52
C PHE A 19 7.22 -6.78 3.34
N ALA A 20 6.06 -6.15 3.56
CA ALA A 20 5.15 -5.76 2.49
C ALA A 20 5.83 -4.82 1.46
N LEU A 21 6.60 -3.84 1.93
CA LEU A 21 7.30 -2.89 1.05
C LEU A 21 8.43 -3.55 0.24
N HIS A 22 9.16 -4.50 0.83
CA HIS A 22 10.40 -5.03 0.26
C HIS A 22 10.38 -6.52 -0.10
N GLN A 23 9.22 -7.20 -0.04
CA GLN A 23 9.14 -8.62 -0.37
C GLN A 23 9.56 -8.93 -1.81
N GLY A 24 10.18 -10.10 -1.99
CA GLY A 24 10.62 -10.63 -3.28
C GLY A 24 12.08 -10.29 -3.62
N HIS A 25 12.72 -11.19 -4.36
CA HIS A 25 14.10 -10.99 -4.85
C HIS A 25 14.10 -10.21 -6.17
N GLY A 26 15.02 -9.26 -6.31
CA GLY A 26 15.15 -8.42 -7.50
C GLY A 26 14.27 -7.16 -7.46
N GLU A 27 14.28 -6.41 -8.56
CA GLU A 27 13.60 -5.12 -8.68
C GLU A 27 12.39 -5.22 -9.60
N PHE A 28 11.21 -4.86 -9.09
CA PHE A 28 9.97 -4.85 -9.86
C PHE A 28 8.96 -3.89 -9.21
N GLY A 29 8.13 -3.27 -10.05
CA GLY A 29 7.05 -2.39 -9.61
C GLY A 29 6.01 -3.14 -8.78
N ARG A 30 5.49 -2.47 -7.75
CA ARG A 30 4.42 -2.94 -6.88
C ARG A 30 3.64 -1.74 -6.37
N VAL A 31 2.43 -2.00 -5.90
CA VAL A 31 1.67 -1.03 -5.09
C VAL A 31 1.46 -1.62 -3.71
N VAL A 32 1.66 -0.83 -2.67
CA VAL A 32 1.36 -1.19 -1.28
C VAL A 32 0.50 -0.08 -0.71
N ALA A 33 -0.69 -0.42 -0.23
CA ALA A 33 -1.59 0.54 0.38
C ALA A 33 -2.26 -0.07 1.62
N SER A 34 -2.66 0.79 2.53
CA SER A 34 -3.24 0.43 3.82
C SER A 34 -4.48 1.29 4.10
N PRO A 35 -5.63 0.67 4.41
CA PRO A 35 -6.87 1.40 4.63
C PRO A 35 -6.91 2.04 6.01
N ASP A 36 -7.39 3.27 6.10
CA ASP A 36 -7.53 4.04 7.34
C ASP A 36 -8.93 3.92 7.99
N SER A 37 -9.86 3.22 7.31
CA SER A 37 -11.23 2.96 7.80
C SER A 37 -11.87 1.76 7.11
N ASN A 38 -13.00 1.28 7.66
CA ASN A 38 -13.80 0.20 7.05
C ASN A 38 -14.30 0.55 5.63
N ASN A 39 -14.80 1.77 5.43
CA ASN A 39 -15.23 2.24 4.10
C ASN A 39 -14.04 2.37 3.13
N ARG A 40 -12.88 2.81 3.62
CA ARG A 40 -11.67 2.85 2.80
C ARG A 40 -11.19 1.45 2.45
N ALA A 41 -11.30 0.47 3.35
CA ALA A 41 -10.93 -0.92 3.06
C ALA A 41 -11.67 -1.47 1.82
N LEU A 42 -12.97 -1.17 1.69
CA LEU A 42 -13.76 -1.57 0.52
C LEU A 42 -13.27 -0.88 -0.76
N SER A 43 -13.23 0.45 -0.78
CA SER A 43 -12.85 1.22 -1.97
C SER A 43 -11.40 0.97 -2.39
N LEU A 44 -10.47 0.95 -1.44
CA LEU A 44 -9.05 0.69 -1.68
C LEU A 44 -8.82 -0.74 -2.21
N SER A 45 -9.62 -1.73 -1.79
CA SER A 45 -9.55 -3.07 -2.37
C SER A 45 -9.89 -3.06 -3.87
N ALA A 46 -10.92 -2.31 -4.27
CA ALA A 46 -11.29 -2.17 -5.68
C ALA A 46 -10.21 -1.42 -6.48
N GLU A 47 -9.66 -0.33 -5.92
CA GLU A 47 -8.55 0.42 -6.52
C GLU A 47 -7.33 -0.47 -6.77
N LEU A 48 -6.91 -1.25 -5.76
CA LEU A 48 -5.76 -2.13 -5.90
C LEU A 48 -6.00 -3.24 -6.92
N LEU A 49 -7.20 -3.81 -7.00
CA LEU A 49 -7.55 -4.78 -8.04
C LEU A 49 -7.50 -4.15 -9.44
N ALA A 50 -8.02 -2.94 -9.60
CA ALA A 50 -7.94 -2.21 -10.86
C ALA A 50 -6.48 -1.95 -11.27
N LEU A 51 -5.67 -1.42 -10.35
CA LEU A 51 -4.24 -1.15 -10.55
C LEU A 51 -3.46 -2.43 -10.90
N ALA A 52 -3.76 -3.56 -10.24
CA ALA A 52 -3.10 -4.83 -10.51
C ALA A 52 -3.31 -5.28 -11.97
N TRP A 53 -4.52 -5.09 -12.48
CA TRP A 53 -4.88 -5.47 -13.85
C TRP A 53 -4.32 -4.50 -14.89
N GLU A 54 -4.48 -3.20 -14.65
CA GLU A 54 -4.01 -2.13 -15.55
C GLU A 54 -2.50 -2.15 -15.71
N LEU A 55 -1.76 -2.35 -14.62
CA LEU A 55 -0.30 -2.26 -14.60
C LEU A 55 0.39 -3.62 -14.69
N GLN A 56 -0.34 -4.71 -14.46
CA GLN A 56 0.17 -6.08 -14.45
C GLN A 56 1.36 -6.22 -13.49
N ILE A 57 1.12 -5.86 -12.23
CA ILE A 57 2.07 -5.87 -11.11
C ILE A 57 1.38 -6.40 -9.85
N PRO A 58 2.16 -6.88 -8.85
CA PRO A 58 1.59 -7.16 -7.54
C PRO A 58 1.10 -5.88 -6.86
N THR A 59 -0.10 -5.95 -6.29
CA THR A 59 -0.66 -4.93 -5.40
C THR A 59 -0.95 -5.56 -4.04
N ILE A 60 -0.62 -4.86 -2.96
CA ILE A 60 -0.72 -5.36 -1.59
C ILE A 60 -1.65 -4.44 -0.80
N LEU A 61 -2.76 -5.00 -0.34
CA LEU A 61 -3.58 -4.39 0.69
C LEU A 61 -3.00 -4.79 2.06
N LEU A 62 -2.23 -3.89 2.67
CA LEU A 62 -1.65 -4.10 3.99
C LEU A 62 -2.67 -3.73 5.06
N THR A 63 -3.25 -4.76 5.69
CA THR A 63 -4.19 -4.63 6.81
C THR A 63 -3.67 -5.38 8.04
N GLU A 64 -4.38 -5.24 9.16
CA GLU A 64 -4.12 -5.96 10.39
C GLU A 64 -5.39 -6.65 10.90
N LYS A 65 -5.23 -7.48 11.94
CA LYS A 65 -6.31 -8.34 12.39
C LYS A 65 -7.46 -7.57 13.03
N HIS A 66 -7.17 -6.46 13.72
CA HIS A 66 -8.21 -5.65 14.34
C HIS A 66 -9.18 -5.08 13.30
N LEU A 67 -8.68 -4.50 12.21
CA LEU A 67 -9.55 -4.03 11.12
C LEU A 67 -10.21 -5.19 10.36
N SER A 68 -9.49 -6.29 10.14
CA SER A 68 -10.00 -7.42 9.35
C SER A 68 -11.13 -8.21 10.02
N GLU A 69 -11.14 -8.28 11.36
CA GLU A 69 -12.15 -9.03 12.12
C GLU A 69 -13.06 -8.13 12.96
N GLY A 70 -12.79 -6.83 12.99
CA GLY A 70 -13.67 -5.83 13.57
C GLY A 70 -14.97 -5.72 12.78
N MET A 71 -16.07 -5.48 13.47
CA MET A 71 -17.37 -5.22 12.86
C MET A 71 -17.85 -3.83 13.26
N ALA A 72 -18.39 -3.09 12.31
CA ALA A 72 -19.01 -1.80 12.54
C ALA A 72 -20.14 -1.60 11.54
N ASP A 73 -21.18 -0.89 11.97
CA ASP A 73 -22.20 -0.40 11.06
C ASP A 73 -21.57 0.69 10.18
N ILE A 74 -21.53 0.44 8.88
CA ILE A 74 -21.03 1.39 7.91
C ILE A 74 -22.19 1.94 7.07
N GLY A 75 -22.31 3.27 7.03
CA GLY A 75 -23.11 3.92 6.00
C GLY A 75 -22.45 3.67 4.66
N MET A 76 -23.02 2.77 3.85
CA MET A 76 -22.56 2.56 2.49
C MET A 76 -23.08 3.69 1.60
N ASN A 77 -22.24 4.72 1.43
CA ASN A 77 -22.31 5.51 0.21
C ASN A 77 -21.68 4.63 -0.86
N HIS A 78 -22.46 3.92 -1.67
CA HIS A 78 -21.98 3.11 -2.79
C HIS A 78 -21.06 3.96 -3.68
N PRO A 79 -19.72 3.91 -3.52
CA PRO A 79 -18.86 4.70 -4.37
C PRO A 79 -18.90 4.05 -5.75
N GLU A 80 -18.77 4.84 -6.81
CA GLU A 80 -18.41 4.25 -8.11
C GLU A 80 -17.05 3.58 -7.92
N LEU A 81 -17.05 2.25 -7.84
CA LEU A 81 -15.83 1.47 -7.69
C LEU A 81 -15.10 1.47 -9.03
N PRO A 82 -13.77 1.67 -9.04
CA PRO A 82 -13.03 1.68 -10.29
C PRO A 82 -13.09 0.30 -10.95
N GLU A 83 -13.41 0.28 -12.23
CA GLU A 83 -13.21 -0.88 -13.08
C GLU A 83 -11.84 -0.78 -13.75
N ALA A 84 -11.16 -1.92 -13.88
CA ALA A 84 -9.87 -1.97 -14.53
C ALA A 84 -9.97 -1.63 -16.01
N LYS A 85 -9.13 -0.72 -16.49
CA LYS A 85 -8.97 -0.50 -17.94
C LYS A 85 -8.24 -1.68 -18.56
N GLU A 86 -8.96 -2.47 -19.34
CA GLU A 86 -8.36 -3.57 -20.08
C GLU A 86 -7.39 -3.06 -21.15
N LEU A 87 -6.26 -3.76 -21.30
CA LEU A 87 -5.35 -3.60 -22.43
C LEU A 87 -5.34 -4.89 -23.26
N PRO A 88 -6.38 -5.14 -24.08
CA PRO A 88 -6.49 -6.38 -24.83
C PRO A 88 -5.42 -6.44 -25.93
N GLY A 89 -4.74 -7.57 -26.02
CA GLY A 89 -3.84 -7.89 -27.13
C GLY A 89 -4.59 -8.50 -28.31
N THR A 90 -3.94 -8.51 -29.48
CA THR A 90 -4.44 -9.22 -30.65
C THR A 90 -3.93 -10.66 -30.64
N ALA A 91 -4.86 -11.62 -30.64
CA ALA A 91 -4.55 -13.05 -30.75
C ALA A 91 -4.00 -13.39 -32.15
N GLY A 92 -3.08 -14.35 -32.22
CA GLY A 92 -2.49 -14.88 -33.44
C GLY A 92 -1.05 -15.38 -33.23
N ALA A 93 -0.48 -16.03 -34.26
CA ALA A 93 0.89 -16.57 -34.22
C ALA A 93 1.99 -15.55 -33.87
N SER A 94 1.76 -14.25 -34.11
CA SER A 94 2.71 -13.18 -33.83
C SER A 94 2.56 -12.52 -32.45
N TYR A 95 1.69 -13.04 -31.58
CA TYR A 95 1.44 -12.45 -30.26
C TYR A 95 2.70 -12.44 -29.38
N GLN A 96 2.97 -11.29 -28.76
CA GLN A 96 4.13 -11.02 -27.90
C GLN A 96 3.65 -10.70 -26.49
N ARG A 97 3.63 -11.69 -25.59
CA ARG A 97 3.12 -11.49 -24.20
C ARG A 97 3.84 -10.35 -23.49
N TYR A 98 5.13 -10.18 -23.73
CA TYR A 98 5.97 -9.18 -23.10
C TYR A 98 6.38 -8.09 -24.09
N ALA A 99 5.50 -7.75 -25.05
CA ALA A 99 5.72 -6.70 -26.03
C ALA A 99 6.27 -5.41 -25.38
N ALA A 100 7.30 -4.81 -25.97
CA ALA A 100 7.81 -3.53 -25.54
C ALA A 100 6.79 -2.42 -25.83
N THR A 101 6.46 -1.62 -24.81
CA THR A 101 5.51 -0.52 -24.92
C THR A 101 6.07 0.72 -24.20
N PRO A 102 5.64 1.95 -24.57
CA PRO A 102 6.17 3.18 -23.97
C PRO A 102 6.00 3.27 -22.44
N ASN A 103 4.98 2.60 -21.88
CA ASN A 103 4.70 2.57 -20.44
C ASN A 103 5.11 1.24 -19.76
N GLY A 104 5.72 0.30 -20.51
CA GLY A 104 6.14 -1.00 -20.02
C GLY A 104 5.03 -2.03 -19.78
N VAL A 105 3.75 -1.66 -19.97
CA VAL A 105 2.58 -2.56 -19.85
C VAL A 105 2.29 -3.20 -21.21
N SER A 106 2.41 -4.52 -21.30
CA SER A 106 2.19 -5.28 -22.53
C SER A 106 0.74 -5.73 -22.64
N PRO A 107 0.08 -5.67 -23.81
CA PRO A 107 -1.28 -6.16 -23.97
C PRO A 107 -1.46 -7.63 -23.57
N LEU A 108 -2.63 -7.98 -23.04
CA LEU A 108 -2.96 -9.32 -22.55
C LEU A 108 -3.86 -10.08 -23.53
N VAL A 109 -3.53 -11.34 -23.73
CA VAL A 109 -4.41 -12.36 -24.32
C VAL A 109 -4.51 -13.52 -23.33
N PHE A 110 -5.73 -14.00 -23.12
CA PHE A 110 -6.02 -15.11 -22.22
C PHE A 110 -6.24 -16.40 -23.03
N PRO A 111 -5.75 -17.56 -22.55
CA PRO A 111 -6.15 -18.85 -23.11
C PRO A 111 -7.67 -19.02 -23.01
N GLY A 112 -8.30 -19.53 -24.08
CA GLY A 112 -9.73 -19.82 -24.07
C GLY A 112 -10.40 -19.70 -25.43
N HIS A 113 -11.73 -19.80 -25.44
CA HIS A 113 -12.57 -19.90 -26.65
C HIS A 113 -12.50 -18.68 -27.60
N LYS A 114 -12.00 -17.53 -27.13
CA LYS A 114 -11.80 -16.32 -27.95
C LYS A 114 -10.38 -16.19 -28.53
N CYS A 115 -9.51 -17.15 -28.24
CA CYS A 115 -8.12 -17.14 -28.69
C CYS A 115 -8.00 -17.84 -30.05
N ALA A 116 -7.23 -17.27 -30.99
CA ALA A 116 -7.00 -17.93 -32.28
C ALA A 116 -6.21 -19.23 -32.07
N PRO A 117 -6.47 -20.32 -32.84
CA PRO A 117 -5.87 -21.63 -32.61
C PRO A 117 -4.33 -21.66 -32.61
N ASP A 118 -3.70 -20.70 -33.27
CA ASP A 118 -2.25 -20.54 -33.41
C ASP A 118 -1.63 -19.58 -32.37
N THR A 119 -2.44 -19.01 -31.48
CA THR A 119 -1.94 -18.10 -30.44
C THR A 119 -1.24 -18.87 -29.34
N VAL A 120 0.00 -18.50 -29.06
CA VAL A 120 0.78 -19.07 -27.95
C VAL A 120 1.08 -17.99 -26.92
N VAL A 121 0.54 -18.14 -25.71
CA VAL A 121 0.85 -17.29 -24.56
C VAL A 121 1.93 -17.98 -23.74
N LYS A 122 3.20 -17.59 -23.90
CA LYS A 122 4.29 -18.11 -23.08
C LYS A 122 4.41 -17.29 -21.80
N TRP A 123 4.46 -18.00 -20.67
CA TRP A 123 4.76 -17.43 -19.36
C TRP A 123 5.95 -18.16 -18.75
N THR A 124 6.89 -17.41 -18.20
CA THR A 124 8.10 -17.95 -17.58
C THR A 124 8.55 -17.08 -16.42
N THR A 125 9.15 -17.71 -15.41
CA THR A 125 9.82 -17.03 -14.29
C THR A 125 11.27 -16.66 -14.59
N LEU A 126 11.81 -17.18 -15.70
CA LEU A 126 13.14 -16.83 -16.19
C LEU A 126 13.09 -15.52 -16.97
N GLU A 127 14.23 -14.86 -17.13
CA GLU A 127 14.33 -13.73 -18.05
C GLU A 127 14.02 -14.18 -19.48
N HIS A 128 13.40 -13.30 -20.26
CA HIS A 128 12.75 -13.65 -21.51
C HIS A 128 12.82 -12.55 -22.57
N LEU A 129 12.54 -12.93 -23.81
CA LEU A 129 12.25 -12.02 -24.91
C LEU A 129 10.77 -11.59 -24.87
N GLU A 130 10.38 -10.68 -25.76
CA GLU A 130 8.98 -10.22 -25.89
C GLU A 130 7.97 -11.36 -26.13
N ASN A 131 8.42 -12.46 -26.75
CA ASN A 131 7.59 -13.64 -27.03
C ASN A 131 7.49 -14.61 -25.84
N GLY A 132 8.16 -14.31 -24.72
CA GLY A 132 8.21 -15.14 -23.53
C GLY A 132 9.17 -16.35 -23.62
N VAL A 133 9.97 -16.46 -24.68
CA VAL A 133 11.08 -17.43 -24.75
C VAL A 133 12.20 -16.95 -23.84
N ARG A 134 12.75 -17.87 -23.04
CA ARG A 134 13.88 -17.60 -22.16
C ARG A 134 15.06 -17.00 -22.93
N SER A 135 15.71 -15.99 -22.35
CA SER A 135 17.03 -15.53 -22.78
C SER A 135 17.92 -15.22 -21.57
N ASP A 136 19.21 -15.48 -21.71
CA ASP A 136 20.28 -15.11 -20.78
C ASP A 136 21.32 -14.17 -21.42
N ALA A 137 21.04 -13.66 -22.64
CA ALA A 137 21.87 -12.66 -23.28
C ALA A 137 21.79 -11.31 -22.55
N ALA A 138 22.94 -10.68 -22.30
CA ALA A 138 23.02 -9.45 -21.52
C ALA A 138 22.14 -8.30 -22.06
N ALA A 139 22.03 -8.18 -23.39
CA ALA A 139 21.19 -7.18 -24.04
C ALA A 139 19.70 -7.40 -23.76
N ASP A 140 19.24 -8.65 -23.80
CA ASP A 140 17.84 -9.01 -23.56
C ASP A 140 17.45 -8.81 -22.10
N ILE A 141 18.34 -9.21 -21.18
CA ILE A 141 18.17 -8.98 -19.73
C ILE A 141 18.00 -7.47 -19.46
N LYS A 142 18.87 -6.65 -20.04
CA LYS A 142 18.80 -5.20 -19.87
C LYS A 142 17.48 -4.66 -20.45
N ALA A 143 17.13 -5.03 -21.67
CA ALA A 143 15.92 -4.56 -22.35
C ALA A 143 14.64 -4.87 -21.55
N MET A 144 14.50 -6.08 -21.01
CA MET A 144 13.34 -6.43 -20.20
C MET A 144 13.33 -5.79 -18.81
N LYS A 145 14.50 -5.57 -18.20
CA LYS A 145 14.59 -4.77 -16.97
C LYS A 145 14.17 -3.33 -17.20
N ASP A 146 14.71 -2.69 -18.25
CA ASP A 146 14.36 -1.32 -18.62
C ASP A 146 12.85 -1.20 -18.89
N LYS A 147 12.27 -2.16 -19.64
CA LYS A 147 10.81 -2.25 -19.85
C LYS A 147 10.01 -2.32 -18.55
N ARG A 148 10.40 -3.20 -17.61
CA ARG A 148 9.72 -3.29 -16.31
C ARG A 148 9.90 -2.02 -15.48
N GLY A 149 11.06 -1.35 -15.60
CA GLY A 149 11.34 -0.06 -14.97
C GLY A 149 10.47 1.09 -15.50
N LEU A 150 10.05 1.06 -16.77
CA LEU A 150 9.10 2.05 -17.32
C LEU A 150 7.76 2.05 -16.58
N LYS A 151 7.37 0.91 -15.98
CA LYS A 151 6.12 0.83 -15.20
C LYS A 151 6.15 1.71 -13.95
N THR A 152 7.31 2.11 -13.42
CA THR A 152 7.38 2.99 -12.24
C THR A 152 6.62 4.29 -12.46
N LYS A 153 6.80 4.93 -13.63
CA LYS A 153 6.08 6.16 -13.98
C LYS A 153 4.59 5.89 -14.17
N ALA A 154 4.24 4.80 -14.86
CA ALA A 154 2.85 4.39 -15.05
C ALA A 154 2.13 4.10 -13.72
N ILE A 155 2.83 3.49 -12.75
CA ILE A 155 2.32 3.24 -11.39
C ILE A 155 2.01 4.57 -10.71
N GLN A 156 2.94 5.52 -10.73
CA GLN A 156 2.74 6.84 -10.11
C GLN A 156 1.56 7.58 -10.72
N GLU A 157 1.47 7.62 -12.05
CA GLU A 157 0.37 8.25 -12.77
C GLU A 157 -0.98 7.59 -12.43
N ALA A 158 -1.05 6.26 -12.47
CA ALA A 158 -2.28 5.53 -12.15
C ALA A 158 -2.69 5.67 -10.68
N CYS A 159 -1.75 5.76 -9.74
CA CYS A 159 -2.08 5.98 -8.33
C CYS A 159 -2.52 7.43 -8.06
N SER A 160 -2.06 8.40 -8.85
CA SER A 160 -2.34 9.84 -8.63
C SER A 160 -3.81 10.23 -8.79
N GLN A 161 -4.64 9.37 -9.39
CA GLN A 161 -6.08 9.58 -9.52
C GLN A 161 -6.85 9.24 -8.23
N TYR A 162 -6.20 8.58 -7.27
CA TYR A 162 -6.83 8.13 -6.03
C TYR A 162 -6.37 8.98 -4.85
N GLN A 163 -7.22 9.07 -3.83
CA GLN A 163 -6.88 9.71 -2.58
C GLN A 163 -5.83 8.87 -1.85
N ALA A 164 -4.61 9.43 -1.71
CA ALA A 164 -3.46 8.71 -1.18
C ALA A 164 -3.18 8.97 0.30
N THR A 165 -3.87 9.94 0.91
CA THR A 165 -3.79 10.26 2.33
C THR A 165 -5.17 10.61 2.91
N ALA A 166 -5.29 10.51 4.23
CA ALA A 166 -6.43 11.03 4.98
C ALA A 166 -5.95 11.80 6.20
N GLU A 167 -6.75 12.77 6.61
CA GLU A 167 -6.51 13.60 7.79
C GLU A 167 -7.78 13.67 8.64
N TYR A 168 -7.62 13.62 9.96
CA TYR A 168 -8.74 13.64 10.90
C TYR A 168 -8.49 14.55 12.11
N GLY A 169 -9.52 15.31 12.48
CA GLY A 169 -9.45 16.27 13.57
C GLY A 169 -8.57 17.48 13.26
N GLU A 170 -8.34 18.27 14.30
CA GLU A 170 -7.61 19.54 14.23
C GLU A 170 -6.69 19.67 15.44
N GLY A 171 -5.61 20.43 15.32
CA GLY A 171 -4.64 20.67 16.39
C GLY A 171 -3.22 20.84 15.86
N GLU A 172 -2.36 21.44 16.66
CA GLU A 172 -0.93 21.63 16.33
C GLU A 172 -0.12 20.34 16.53
N LEU A 173 -0.58 19.45 17.42
CA LEU A 173 0.03 18.14 17.61
C LEU A 173 -0.27 17.25 16.40
N LEU A 174 0.77 16.90 15.65
CA LEU A 174 0.69 16.04 14.47
C LEU A 174 0.90 14.58 14.89
N VAL A 175 -0.09 13.73 14.64
CA VAL A 175 -0.07 12.31 15.00
C VAL A 175 -0.16 11.46 13.73
N PHE A 176 0.90 10.75 13.40
CA PHE A 176 0.92 9.80 12.30
C PHE A 176 0.50 8.42 12.76
N ALA A 177 -0.41 7.80 12.01
CA ALA A 177 -0.85 6.42 12.20
C ALA A 177 -1.30 5.82 10.86
N TYR A 178 -1.43 4.49 10.81
CA TYR A 178 -1.98 3.79 9.66
C TYR A 178 -2.81 2.57 10.10
N VAL A 179 -3.57 1.97 9.17
CA VAL A 179 -4.54 0.90 9.44
C VAL A 179 -5.56 1.29 10.54
N SER A 180 -5.90 0.36 11.43
CA SER A 180 -6.85 0.55 12.54
C SER A 180 -6.35 1.49 13.62
N THR A 181 -5.05 1.79 13.70
CA THR A 181 -4.56 2.80 14.65
C THR A 181 -5.15 4.18 14.36
N VAL A 182 -5.53 4.45 13.11
CA VAL A 182 -6.31 5.65 12.75
C VAL A 182 -7.69 5.62 13.41
N LEU A 183 -8.37 4.48 13.43
CA LEU A 183 -9.68 4.32 14.05
C LEU A 183 -9.61 4.45 15.58
N GLU A 184 -8.59 3.83 16.19
CA GLU A 184 -8.31 3.92 17.62
C GLU A 184 -8.07 5.38 18.05
N LEU A 185 -7.28 6.13 17.27
CA LEU A 185 -7.02 7.56 17.52
C LEU A 185 -8.25 8.43 17.31
N ARG A 186 -9.06 8.16 16.29
CA ARG A 186 -10.32 8.89 16.06
C ARG A 186 -11.30 8.71 17.20
N GLU A 187 -11.32 7.53 17.83
CA GLU A 187 -12.11 7.31 19.03
C GLU A 187 -11.49 8.04 20.24
N ALA A 188 -10.17 7.99 20.40
CA ALA A 188 -9.44 8.70 21.45
C ALA A 188 -9.64 10.23 21.40
N GLN A 189 -9.76 10.82 20.19
CA GLN A 189 -10.06 12.25 20.01
C GLN A 189 -11.35 12.69 20.72
N LYS A 190 -12.34 11.78 20.89
CA LYS A 190 -13.60 12.11 21.58
C LYS A 190 -13.45 12.25 23.09
N TYR A 191 -12.38 11.69 23.65
CA TYR A 191 -12.15 11.61 25.09
C TYR A 191 -10.94 12.43 25.55
N SER A 192 -10.11 12.90 24.61
CA SER A 192 -8.95 13.73 24.92
C SER A 192 -9.33 15.21 25.07
N ASN A 193 -8.79 15.84 26.10
CA ASN A 193 -8.82 17.28 26.34
C ASN A 193 -7.76 18.02 25.51
N ARG A 194 -6.86 17.29 24.86
CA ARG A 194 -5.82 17.83 23.99
C ARG A 194 -6.21 17.62 22.53
N SER A 195 -6.27 18.69 21.76
CA SER A 195 -6.53 18.62 20.32
C SER A 195 -5.28 18.13 19.57
N PHE A 196 -5.49 17.24 18.61
CA PHE A 196 -4.44 16.72 17.76
C PHE A 196 -4.98 16.35 16.38
N LYS A 197 -4.14 16.50 15.36
CA LYS A 197 -4.44 16.17 13.98
C LYS A 197 -3.85 14.81 13.64
N ILE A 198 -4.68 13.89 13.15
CA ILE A 198 -4.25 12.57 12.69
C ILE A 198 -3.90 12.65 11.21
N ILE A 199 -2.76 12.11 10.82
CA ILE A 199 -2.30 12.02 9.42
C ILE A 199 -2.09 10.55 9.07
N ALA A 200 -2.82 10.09 8.06
CA ALA A 200 -2.83 8.70 7.63
C ALA A 200 -2.40 8.58 6.16
N PRO A 201 -1.15 8.14 5.89
CA PRO A 201 -0.77 7.70 4.55
C PRO A 201 -1.54 6.43 4.19
N ILE A 202 -2.30 6.47 3.10
CA ILE A 202 -3.07 5.34 2.58
C ILE A 202 -2.21 4.56 1.59
N TYR A 203 -1.59 5.22 0.62
CA TYR A 203 -0.62 4.59 -0.26
C TYR A 203 0.78 4.68 0.39
N LEU A 204 1.42 3.52 0.57
CA LEU A 204 2.75 3.39 1.17
C LEU A 204 3.83 3.26 0.10
N GLU A 205 3.48 2.65 -1.03
CA GLU A 205 4.28 2.58 -2.25
C GLU A 205 3.34 2.59 -3.47
N PRO A 206 3.42 3.56 -4.39
CA PRO A 206 4.25 4.75 -4.33
C PRO A 206 3.85 5.67 -3.16
N PHE A 207 4.84 6.26 -2.49
CA PHE A 207 4.58 7.16 -1.36
C PHE A 207 4.09 8.55 -1.85
N PRO A 208 3.02 9.13 -1.26
CA PRO A 208 2.38 10.35 -1.75
C PRO A 208 3.08 11.61 -1.27
N TYR A 209 4.29 11.85 -1.79
CA TYR A 209 5.10 13.01 -1.41
C TYR A 209 4.37 14.34 -1.59
N ALA A 210 3.63 14.52 -2.69
CA ALA A 210 2.95 15.77 -2.98
C ALA A 210 1.90 16.15 -1.92
N GLU A 211 1.16 15.17 -1.39
CA GLU A 211 0.13 15.40 -0.36
C GLU A 211 0.75 15.59 1.04
N LEU A 212 1.88 14.94 1.31
CA LEU A 212 2.52 14.95 2.63
C LEU A 212 3.65 15.97 2.79
N GLU A 213 4.02 16.69 1.73
CA GLU A 213 5.19 17.59 1.73
C GLU A 213 5.13 18.65 2.85
N GLN A 214 3.93 19.13 3.20
CA GLN A 214 3.72 20.07 4.30
C GLN A 214 4.20 19.57 5.67
N TYR A 215 4.32 18.25 5.84
CA TYR A 215 4.76 17.59 7.06
C TYR A 215 6.26 17.22 7.04
N ARG A 216 6.98 17.47 5.94
CA ARG A 216 8.41 17.20 5.84
C ARG A 216 9.18 17.96 6.92
N GLY A 217 10.08 17.27 7.63
CA GLY A 217 10.92 17.88 8.67
C GLY A 217 10.19 18.28 9.95
N LYS A 218 8.87 18.05 10.07
CA LYS A 218 8.09 18.44 11.24
C LYS A 218 8.31 17.51 12.42
N GLU A 219 8.16 18.05 13.63
CA GLU A 219 8.00 17.25 14.84
C GLU A 219 6.64 16.55 14.83
N VAL A 220 6.66 15.24 15.06
CA VAL A 220 5.46 14.40 15.03
C VAL A 220 5.44 13.41 16.17
N VAL A 221 4.24 12.97 16.53
CA VAL A 221 3.99 11.75 17.30
C VAL A 221 3.67 10.64 16.31
N VAL A 222 4.21 9.45 16.54
CA VAL A 222 3.83 8.25 15.80
C VAL A 222 3.17 7.28 16.75
N VAL A 223 2.03 6.71 16.34
CA VAL A 223 1.31 5.67 17.08
C VAL A 223 1.24 4.44 16.21
N GLU A 224 1.72 3.31 16.70
CA GLU A 224 1.78 2.08 15.93
C GLU A 224 1.77 0.80 16.77
N HIS A 225 1.36 -0.30 16.12
CA HIS A 225 1.34 -1.64 16.70
C HIS A 225 2.63 -2.44 16.43
N SER A 226 3.80 -1.81 16.60
CA SER A 226 5.10 -2.46 16.39
C SER A 226 6.08 -2.14 17.51
N GLN A 227 6.97 -3.08 17.84
CA GLN A 227 7.91 -2.91 18.95
C GLN A 227 9.02 -1.90 18.63
N SER A 228 9.62 -2.02 17.45
CA SER A 228 10.82 -1.27 17.03
C SER A 228 10.50 0.06 16.32
N GLY A 229 9.23 0.41 16.19
CA GLY A 229 8.82 1.64 15.52
C GLY A 229 9.00 1.57 13.99
N LEU A 230 8.46 0.53 13.35
CA LEU A 230 8.64 0.31 11.91
C LEU A 230 8.04 1.44 11.07
N PHE A 231 6.86 1.92 11.46
CA PHE A 231 6.19 3.03 10.78
C PHE A 231 6.91 4.35 11.04
N ALA A 232 7.39 4.59 12.26
CA ALA A 232 8.23 5.74 12.58
C ALA A 232 9.51 5.77 11.72
N GLN A 233 10.19 4.63 11.57
CA GLN A 233 11.37 4.50 10.69
C GLN A 233 11.01 4.76 9.23
N PHE A 234 9.90 4.21 8.75
CA PHE A 234 9.40 4.42 7.39
C PHE A 234 9.14 5.91 7.11
N LEU A 235 8.45 6.61 8.00
CA LEU A 235 8.18 8.05 7.88
C LEU A 235 9.46 8.88 7.94
N LYS A 236 10.43 8.51 8.77
CA LYS A 236 11.74 9.17 8.78
C LYS A 236 12.45 9.04 7.44
N ILE A 237 12.43 7.85 6.83
CA ILE A 237 13.06 7.62 5.52
C ILE A 237 12.34 8.36 4.40
N LYS A 238 11.00 8.31 4.35
CA LYS A 238 10.22 8.89 3.26
C LYS A 238 10.02 10.41 3.43
N LEU A 239 9.77 10.89 4.65
CA LEU A 239 9.31 12.25 4.90
C LEU A 239 10.24 13.07 5.80
N ASP A 240 11.34 12.50 6.28
CA ASP A 240 12.31 13.18 7.15
C ASP A 240 11.66 13.82 8.39
N VAL A 241 10.60 13.21 8.93
CA VAL A 241 9.94 13.68 10.14
C VAL A 241 10.82 13.51 11.37
N GLN A 242 10.66 14.41 12.34
CA GLN A 242 11.29 14.32 13.65
C GLN A 242 10.32 13.65 14.63
N VAL A 243 10.47 12.35 14.84
CA VAL A 243 9.62 11.59 15.76
C VAL A 243 9.95 11.98 17.20
N LYS A 244 9.16 12.90 17.76
CA LYS A 244 9.32 13.43 19.12
C LYS A 244 8.88 12.41 20.16
N HIS A 245 7.75 11.76 19.89
CA HIS A 245 7.21 10.69 20.72
C HIS A 245 6.78 9.53 19.84
N LEU A 246 6.99 8.34 20.37
CA LEU A 246 6.61 7.08 19.75
C LEU A 246 5.76 6.30 20.75
N ILE A 247 4.47 6.15 20.46
CA ILE A 247 3.52 5.41 21.27
C ILE A 247 3.35 4.03 20.63
N ASN A 248 4.05 3.04 21.18
CA ASN A 248 4.05 1.67 20.66
C ASN A 248 3.19 0.75 21.52
N LYS A 249 2.45 -0.13 20.85
CA LYS A 249 1.81 -1.30 21.48
C LYS A 249 2.15 -2.55 20.68
N TYR A 250 2.51 -3.63 21.36
CA TYR A 250 2.99 -4.86 20.71
C TYR A 250 2.63 -6.10 21.52
N ASP A 251 1.55 -6.02 22.30
CA ASP A 251 1.01 -7.11 23.12
C ASP A 251 -0.12 -7.90 22.41
N GLY A 252 -0.35 -7.61 21.13
CA GLY A 252 -1.38 -8.24 20.33
C GLY A 252 -2.80 -7.64 20.51
N ARG A 253 -2.97 -6.60 21.33
CA ARG A 253 -4.27 -5.96 21.57
C ARG A 253 -4.35 -4.61 20.85
N ALA A 254 -5.56 -4.26 20.44
CA ALA A 254 -5.90 -2.92 20.01
C ALA A 254 -5.61 -1.91 21.14
N PHE A 255 -5.35 -0.65 20.78
CA PHE A 255 -5.31 0.41 21.77
C PHE A 255 -6.70 0.62 22.39
N ASP A 256 -6.76 0.72 23.72
CA ASP A 256 -7.95 1.23 24.38
C ASP A 256 -8.03 2.75 24.14
N PRO A 257 -9.14 3.28 23.59
CA PRO A 257 -9.24 4.71 23.26
C PRO A 257 -9.10 5.66 24.45
N LEU A 258 -9.54 5.26 25.65
CA LEU A 258 -9.44 6.10 26.85
C LEU A 258 -7.99 6.15 27.35
N GLU A 259 -7.32 4.99 27.36
CA GLU A 259 -5.89 4.92 27.70
C GLU A 259 -5.05 5.69 26.68
N LEU A 260 -5.35 5.56 25.38
CA LEU A 260 -4.64 6.26 24.31
C LEU A 260 -4.85 7.78 24.41
N ALA A 261 -6.07 8.24 24.68
CA ALA A 261 -6.35 9.65 24.90
C ALA A 261 -5.50 10.22 26.06
N LYS A 262 -5.43 9.48 27.17
CA LYS A 262 -4.63 9.86 28.33
C LYS A 262 -3.13 9.91 28.02
N GLN A 263 -2.61 8.91 27.29
CA GLN A 263 -1.20 8.91 26.86
C GLN A 263 -0.86 10.12 25.99
N ILE A 264 -1.78 10.57 25.14
CA ILE A 264 -1.60 11.78 24.30
C ILE A 264 -1.62 13.06 25.15
N GLU A 265 -2.50 13.14 26.14
CA GLU A 265 -2.56 14.28 27.07
C GLU A 265 -1.29 14.42 27.92
N GLU A 266 -0.69 13.30 28.32
CA GLU A 266 0.53 13.25 29.13
C GLU A 266 1.82 13.57 28.34
N LEU A 267 1.74 13.70 27.01
CA LEU A 267 2.89 14.12 26.20
C LEU A 267 3.31 15.54 26.59
N GLN A 268 4.57 15.70 27.00
CA GLN A 268 5.08 17.01 27.37
C GLN A 268 5.36 17.85 26.12
N ASP A 269 4.79 19.06 26.08
CA ASP A 269 5.27 20.11 25.18
C ASP A 269 6.65 20.56 25.67
N ALA A 270 7.61 20.61 24.74
CA ALA A 270 9.00 20.95 25.03
C ALA A 270 9.15 22.43 25.41
#